data_AF-A0A818TYU6-F1
#
_entry.id   AF-A0A818TYU6-F1
#
_cell.length_a   1.000
_cell.length_b   1.000
_cell.length_c   1.000
_cell.angle_alpha   90.00
_cell.angle_beta   90.00
_cell.angle_gamma   90.00
#
_symmetry.space_group_name_H-M   'P 1'
#
loop_
_entity.id
_entity.type
_entity.pdbx_description
1 polymer ?
#
loop_
_entity_poly.entity_id
_entity_poly.type
_entity_poly.pdbx_seq_one_letter_code
_entity_poly.pdbx_strand_id
1 'polypeptide(L)'
;MATIGGSDDNEWQKFSTDQKVQHKAWKARMTGYEECVKLFRTQNSDQSPEFNKYMQELQTEFEKLDLNGIDKPRQTRFLRSQQDLKEKMEETVVTSSVIIEDNNVEIQEDLDPFEMMEAVNILERLSKNFFEKIESKQWKDRKEVLDDLLTLLTQNPKPTSDNDYSELVKVLKKIVAKDSNIPVVLIAAKCLTALAKGLRKTFKNYAISVIEVCLDRCREKKTNVIEVLREACEAAYPA
;
A
#
# COMPACT_ATOMS: atom_id res chain seq x y z
N MET A 1 -11.35 53.54 -28.38
CA MET A 1 -10.77 52.47 -29.23
C MET A 1 -9.35 52.21 -28.78
N ALA A 2 -9.13 51.25 -27.88
CA ALA A 2 -7.80 50.84 -27.47
C ALA A 2 -7.42 49.56 -28.22
N THR A 3 -6.47 49.66 -29.13
CA THR A 3 -5.83 48.55 -29.85
C THR A 3 -5.04 47.69 -28.85
N ILE A 4 -5.50 46.46 -28.64
CA ILE A 4 -4.75 45.41 -27.92
C ILE A 4 -3.64 44.93 -28.85
N GLY A 5 -2.39 45.14 -28.43
CA GLY A 5 -1.20 44.72 -29.16
C GLY A 5 -1.18 43.20 -29.35
N GLY A 6 -0.98 42.76 -30.59
CA GLY A 6 -0.65 41.37 -30.90
C GLY A 6 0.72 41.06 -30.32
N SER A 7 0.74 40.32 -29.22
CA SER A 7 1.96 39.65 -28.74
C SER A 7 2.26 38.53 -29.73
N ASP A 8 3.48 38.50 -30.25
CA ASP A 8 3.93 37.56 -31.27
C ASP A 8 3.87 36.12 -30.72
N ASP A 9 2.82 35.38 -31.06
CA ASP A 9 2.48 34.04 -30.53
C ASP A 9 3.57 32.98 -30.76
N ASN A 10 4.66 33.32 -31.46
CA ASN A 10 5.79 32.45 -31.78
C ASN A 10 7.11 32.85 -31.12
N GLU A 11 7.15 33.88 -30.27
CA GLU A 11 8.40 34.34 -29.64
C GLU A 11 9.05 33.27 -28.74
N TRP A 12 8.23 32.40 -28.12
CA TRP A 12 8.68 31.30 -27.27
C TRP A 12 9.54 30.25 -28.01
N GLN A 13 9.53 30.22 -29.34
CA GLN A 13 10.36 29.30 -30.11
C GLN A 13 11.86 29.57 -29.94
N LYS A 14 12.22 30.81 -29.58
CA LYS A 14 13.61 31.24 -29.34
C LYS A 14 14.14 30.86 -27.97
N PHE A 15 13.27 30.43 -27.06
CA PHE A 15 13.68 30.04 -25.71
C PHE A 15 14.48 28.74 -25.70
N SER A 16 15.35 28.61 -24.70
CA SER A 16 16.06 27.35 -24.47
C SER A 16 15.06 26.25 -24.09
N THR A 17 15.47 24.99 -24.23
CA THR A 17 14.63 23.84 -23.87
C THR A 17 14.15 23.90 -22.43
N ASP A 18 15.01 24.31 -21.48
CA ASP A 18 14.64 24.52 -20.07
C ASP A 18 13.57 25.60 -19.88
N GLN A 19 13.70 26.71 -20.60
CA GLN A 19 12.74 27.81 -20.51
C GLN A 19 11.39 27.43 -21.14
N LYS A 20 11.41 26.65 -22.23
CA LYS A 20 10.21 26.13 -22.89
C LYS A 20 9.38 25.23 -21.96
N VAL A 21 10.02 24.33 -21.20
CA VAL A 21 9.30 23.40 -20.30
C VAL A 21 8.65 24.11 -19.10
N GLN A 22 9.16 25.27 -18.69
CA GLN A 22 8.58 26.09 -17.62
C GLN A 22 7.64 27.19 -18.13
N HIS A 23 7.45 27.32 -19.45
CA HIS A 23 6.73 28.43 -20.03
C HIS A 23 5.20 28.33 -19.84
N LYS A 24 4.51 29.48 -19.73
CA LYS A 24 3.06 29.54 -19.57
C LYS A 24 2.29 28.95 -20.77
N ALA A 25 2.79 29.16 -21.99
CA ALA A 25 2.15 28.65 -23.21
C ALA A 25 2.32 27.13 -23.34
N TRP A 26 1.23 26.40 -23.50
CA TRP A 26 1.26 24.93 -23.57
C TRP A 26 2.01 24.40 -24.79
N LYS A 27 1.95 25.10 -25.95
CA LYS A 27 2.72 24.74 -27.16
C LYS A 27 4.23 24.79 -26.93
N ALA A 28 4.70 25.77 -26.16
CA ALA A 28 6.09 25.87 -25.76
C ALA A 28 6.50 24.69 -24.88
N ARG A 29 5.68 24.34 -23.88
CA ARG A 29 5.92 23.19 -22.99
C ARG A 29 5.98 21.87 -23.76
N MET A 30 5.02 21.62 -24.64
CA MET A 30 5.01 20.43 -25.50
C MET A 30 6.28 20.32 -26.33
N THR A 31 6.67 21.41 -27.00
CA THR A 31 7.90 21.45 -27.82
C THR A 31 9.15 21.22 -26.95
N GLY A 32 9.22 21.85 -25.77
CA GLY A 32 10.31 21.65 -24.82
C GLY A 32 10.42 20.20 -24.35
N TYR A 33 9.31 19.52 -24.06
CA TYR A 33 9.33 18.10 -23.68
C TYR A 33 9.78 17.19 -24.83
N GLU A 34 9.35 17.47 -26.07
CA GLU A 34 9.82 16.73 -27.25
C GLU A 34 11.33 16.90 -27.48
N GLU A 35 11.86 18.12 -27.29
CA GLU A 35 13.29 18.41 -27.34
C GLU A 35 14.05 17.66 -26.23
N CYS A 36 13.56 17.68 -24.97
CA CYS A 36 14.16 16.92 -23.86
C CYS A 36 14.23 15.42 -24.18
N VAL A 37 13.14 14.82 -24.67
CA VAL A 37 13.11 13.39 -25.02
C VAL A 37 14.16 13.05 -26.08
N LYS A 38 14.37 13.93 -27.06
CA LYS A 38 15.42 13.73 -28.08
C LYS A 38 16.81 13.86 -27.48
N LEU A 39 17.06 14.88 -26.66
CA LEU A 39 18.35 15.13 -26.01
C LEU A 39 18.74 13.96 -25.09
N PHE A 40 17.88 13.54 -24.17
CA PHE A 40 18.22 12.51 -23.18
C PHE A 40 18.30 11.10 -23.77
N ARG A 41 17.62 10.81 -24.89
CA ARG A 41 17.74 9.50 -25.56
C ARG A 41 19.08 9.28 -26.25
N THR A 42 19.79 10.33 -26.63
CA THR A 42 21.07 10.23 -27.33
C THR A 42 22.27 10.34 -26.39
N GLN A 43 22.07 10.76 -25.15
CA GLN A 43 23.11 10.91 -24.13
C GLN A 43 23.17 9.65 -23.24
N ASN A 44 23.94 8.64 -23.65
CA ASN A 44 24.11 7.38 -22.90
C ASN A 44 25.44 7.30 -22.12
N SER A 45 26.14 8.43 -21.96
CA SER A 45 27.45 8.48 -21.31
C SER A 45 27.34 9.15 -19.95
N ASP A 46 27.96 8.54 -18.94
CA ASP A 46 28.04 9.06 -17.57
C ASP A 46 28.79 10.41 -17.47
N GLN A 47 29.46 10.84 -18.55
CA GLN A 47 30.14 12.14 -18.67
C GLN A 47 29.38 13.16 -19.54
N SER A 48 28.12 12.91 -19.90
CA SER A 48 27.36 13.84 -20.73
C SER A 48 27.25 15.24 -20.07
N PRO A 49 27.62 16.31 -20.80
CA PRO A 49 27.52 17.69 -20.30
C PRO A 49 26.11 18.06 -19.81
N GLU A 50 25.08 17.49 -20.42
CA GLU A 50 23.68 17.70 -20.10
C GLU A 50 23.28 17.11 -18.74
N PHE A 51 23.81 15.95 -18.36
CA PHE A 51 23.61 15.37 -17.02
C PHE A 51 24.44 16.10 -15.95
N ASN A 52 25.66 16.51 -16.29
CA ASN A 52 26.53 17.26 -15.37
C ASN A 52 25.89 18.56 -14.86
N LYS A 53 25.04 19.20 -15.69
CA LYS A 53 24.28 20.40 -15.31
C LYS A 53 23.44 20.21 -14.05
N TYR A 54 22.85 19.03 -13.86
CA TYR A 54 21.96 18.73 -12.73
C TYR A 54 22.67 17.94 -11.62
N MET A 55 23.91 17.50 -11.86
CA MET A 55 24.64 16.65 -10.92
C MET A 55 24.91 17.34 -9.58
N GLN A 56 25.27 18.63 -9.60
CA GLN A 56 25.51 19.40 -8.37
C GLN A 56 24.23 19.62 -7.55
N GLU A 57 23.10 19.85 -8.22
CA GLU A 57 21.78 19.96 -7.56
C GLU A 57 21.41 18.64 -6.90
N LEU A 58 21.57 17.53 -7.61
CA LEU A 58 21.35 16.19 -7.06
C LEU A 58 22.27 15.89 -5.88
N GLN A 59 23.57 16.19 -5.99
CA GLN A 59 24.53 16.04 -4.88
C GLN A 59 24.09 16.85 -3.65
N THR A 60 23.68 18.10 -3.86
CA THR A 60 23.20 18.98 -2.78
C THR A 60 21.93 18.42 -2.13
N GLU A 61 20.98 17.92 -2.90
CA GLU A 61 19.77 17.29 -2.36
C GLU A 61 20.09 15.98 -1.64
N PHE A 62 21.05 15.18 -2.14
CA PHE A 62 21.49 13.96 -1.47
C PHE A 62 22.21 14.23 -0.15
N GLU A 63 23.01 15.30 -0.05
CA GLU A 63 23.67 15.70 1.21
C GLU A 63 22.68 16.18 2.28
N LYS A 64 21.53 16.72 1.87
CA LYS A 64 20.45 17.09 2.80
C LYS A 64 19.73 15.87 3.38
N LEU A 65 19.82 14.72 2.71
CA LEU A 65 19.32 13.47 3.27
C LEU A 65 20.31 12.99 4.33
N ASP A 66 19.91 13.01 5.59
CA ASP A 66 20.72 12.43 6.67
C ASP A 66 20.73 10.91 6.52
N LEU A 67 21.68 10.42 5.71
CA LEU A 67 21.93 9.01 5.50
C LEU A 67 22.57 8.34 6.72
N ASN A 68 22.74 8.99 7.87
CA ASN A 68 23.17 8.36 9.12
C ASN A 68 22.04 8.24 10.15
N GLY A 69 20.87 8.81 9.86
CA GLY A 69 19.64 8.72 10.66
C GLY A 69 18.57 7.76 10.11
N ILE A 70 17.34 7.95 10.61
CA ILE A 70 16.13 7.13 10.42
C ILE A 70 15.74 6.94 8.93
N ASP A 71 16.23 7.79 8.03
CA ASP A 71 15.85 7.87 6.60
C ASP A 71 16.77 7.11 5.62
N LYS A 72 17.61 6.17 6.08
CA LYS A 72 18.28 5.24 5.16
C LYS A 72 17.22 4.47 4.35
N PRO A 73 17.27 4.45 3.00
CA PRO A 73 16.31 3.67 2.20
C PRO A 73 16.45 2.18 2.55
N ARG A 74 15.43 1.63 3.22
CA ARG A 74 15.36 0.21 3.59
C ARG A 74 14.45 -0.55 2.64
N GLN A 75 14.86 -1.75 2.25
CA GLN A 75 14.03 -2.64 1.44
C GLN A 75 12.74 -2.98 2.20
N THR A 76 11.59 -2.56 1.69
CA THR A 76 10.28 -2.78 2.34
C THR A 76 9.63 -4.11 1.96
N ARG A 77 10.09 -4.77 0.90
CA ARG A 77 9.53 -6.04 0.40
C ARG A 77 10.64 -7.06 0.11
N PHE A 78 10.53 -8.23 0.74
CA PHE A 78 11.45 -9.36 0.57
C PHE A 78 10.79 -10.49 -0.24
N LEU A 79 11.57 -11.14 -1.10
CA LEU A 79 11.13 -12.37 -1.78
C LEU A 79 11.08 -13.51 -0.77
N ARG A 80 10.34 -14.58 -1.09
CA ARG A 80 10.20 -15.75 -0.23
C ARG A 80 11.53 -16.43 0.12
N SER A 81 12.47 -16.46 -0.83
CA SER A 81 13.85 -16.95 -0.60
C SER A 81 14.71 -16.02 0.27
N GLN A 82 14.22 -14.83 0.60
CA GLN A 82 14.90 -13.81 1.39
C GLN A 82 14.16 -13.53 2.73
N GLN A 83 13.27 -14.43 3.16
CA GLN A 83 12.56 -14.27 4.44
C GLN A 83 13.52 -14.32 5.63
N ASP A 84 14.51 -15.22 5.61
CA ASP A 84 15.56 -15.30 6.64
C ASP A 84 16.40 -14.02 6.73
N LEU A 85 16.56 -13.29 5.61
CA LEU A 85 17.23 -12.00 5.56
C LEU A 85 16.37 -10.90 6.20
N LYS A 86 15.05 -10.94 5.96
CA LYS A 86 14.09 -10.03 6.60
C LYS A 86 14.10 -10.21 8.12
N GLU A 87 13.98 -11.44 8.61
CA GLU A 87 13.97 -11.75 10.05
C GLU A 87 15.28 -11.29 10.72
N LYS A 88 16.43 -11.60 10.11
CA LYS A 88 17.73 -11.10 10.60
C LYS A 88 17.83 -9.58 10.57
N MET A 89 17.32 -8.90 9.53
CA MET A 89 17.31 -7.44 9.48
C MET A 89 16.39 -6.83 10.54
N GLU A 90 15.21 -7.40 10.77
CA GLU A 90 14.29 -6.96 11.84
C GLU A 90 14.90 -7.18 13.23
N GLU A 91 15.53 -8.33 13.48
CA GLU A 91 16.27 -8.61 14.73
C GLU A 91 17.47 -7.68 14.92
N THR A 92 18.21 -7.37 13.85
CA THR A 92 19.35 -6.44 13.90
C THR A 92 18.89 -5.00 14.18
N VAL A 93 17.72 -4.60 13.67
CA VAL A 93 17.13 -3.28 13.97
C VAL A 93 16.69 -3.21 15.43
N VAL A 94 16.13 -4.29 15.98
CA VAL A 94 15.76 -4.36 17.40
C VAL A 94 16.99 -4.34 18.32
N THR A 95 18.08 -5.02 17.92
CA THR A 95 19.31 -5.11 18.73
C THR A 95 20.25 -3.92 18.58
N SER A 96 20.29 -3.24 17.42
CA SER A 96 21.09 -2.02 17.21
C SER A 96 20.57 -0.81 17.96
N SER A 97 19.36 -0.90 18.55
CA SER A 97 18.81 0.08 19.48
C SER A 97 19.46 0.04 20.87
N VAL A 98 20.37 -0.90 21.14
CA VAL A 98 21.08 -1.03 22.43
C VAL A 98 22.59 -0.90 22.21
N ILE A 99 23.06 0.30 21.89
CA ILE A 99 24.45 0.71 22.14
C ILE A 99 24.38 1.88 23.12
N ILE A 100 24.65 1.59 24.39
CA ILE A 100 24.82 2.60 25.43
C ILE A 100 26.32 2.85 25.57
N GLU A 101 26.80 3.99 25.07
CA GLU A 101 27.82 4.77 25.75
C GLU A 101 27.42 6.25 25.70
N ASP A 102 27.17 6.79 26.90
CA ASP A 102 27.12 8.20 27.30
C ASP A 102 26.64 9.23 26.26
N ASN A 103 25.35 9.59 26.35
CA ASN A 103 24.89 10.97 26.55
C ASN A 103 23.35 10.99 26.52
N ASN A 104 22.76 11.42 27.63
CA ASN A 104 21.39 11.94 27.82
C ASN A 104 20.49 12.06 26.55
N VAL A 105 19.91 10.94 26.10
CA VAL A 105 18.77 10.93 25.16
C VAL A 105 17.61 10.28 25.90
N GLU A 106 16.53 11.04 26.12
CA GLU A 106 15.24 10.48 26.53
C GLU A 106 14.85 9.41 25.50
N ILE A 107 14.87 8.15 25.93
CA ILE A 107 14.38 7.02 25.15
C ILE A 107 12.87 7.22 25.03
N GLN A 108 12.41 7.77 23.91
CA GLN A 108 11.03 7.54 23.48
C GLN A 108 10.95 6.07 23.10
N GLU A 109 10.48 5.24 24.05
CA GLU A 109 9.94 3.93 23.71
C GLU A 109 8.77 4.18 22.75
N ASP A 110 9.01 4.01 21.45
CA ASP A 110 7.95 3.93 20.45
C ASP A 110 7.16 2.63 20.70
N LEU A 111 6.32 2.65 21.74
CA LEU A 111 5.37 1.61 22.06
C LEU A 111 4.43 1.43 20.85
N ASP A 112 4.44 0.24 20.22
CA ASP A 112 3.56 -0.08 19.08
C ASP A 112 2.10 0.21 19.49
N PRO A 113 1.40 1.14 18.81
CA PRO A 113 0.03 1.49 19.12
C PRO A 113 -0.91 0.29 19.21
N PHE A 114 -0.63 -0.80 18.47
CA PHE A 114 -1.43 -2.03 18.52
C PHE A 114 -1.24 -2.83 19.81
N GLU A 115 -0.05 -2.82 20.41
CA GLU A 115 0.20 -3.52 21.69
C GLU A 115 -0.60 -2.86 22.82
N MET A 116 -0.79 -1.54 22.74
CA MET A 116 -1.63 -0.77 23.68
C MET A 116 -3.13 -1.01 23.49
N MET A 117 -3.56 -1.56 22.35
CA MET A 117 -4.98 -1.84 22.11
C MET A 117 -5.44 -3.05 22.92
N GLU A 118 -6.66 -2.95 23.44
CA GLU A 118 -7.34 -4.06 24.07
C GLU A 118 -7.78 -5.09 23.01
N ALA A 119 -7.52 -6.37 23.29
CA ALA A 119 -7.98 -7.45 22.44
C ALA A 119 -9.49 -7.67 22.63
N VAL A 120 -10.23 -7.79 21.53
CA VAL A 120 -11.69 -7.90 21.54
C VAL A 120 -12.14 -9.23 20.98
N ASN A 121 -13.03 -9.91 21.71
CA ASN A 121 -13.72 -11.08 21.18
C ASN A 121 -14.76 -10.68 20.13
N ILE A 122 -14.40 -10.80 18.86
CA ILE A 122 -15.27 -10.46 17.72
C ILE A 122 -16.42 -11.45 17.58
N LEU A 123 -16.23 -12.73 17.94
CA LEU A 123 -17.25 -13.77 17.73
C LEU A 123 -18.45 -13.58 18.65
N GLU A 124 -18.24 -13.11 19.88
CA GLU A 124 -19.33 -12.80 20.82
C GLU A 124 -20.11 -11.53 20.44
N ARG A 125 -19.47 -10.62 19.69
CA ARG A 125 -20.10 -9.39 19.18
C ARG A 125 -20.80 -9.57 17.84
N LEU A 126 -20.70 -10.77 17.25
CA LEU A 126 -21.37 -11.10 16.00
C LEU A 126 -22.89 -11.09 16.20
N SER A 127 -23.64 -10.62 15.19
CA SER A 127 -25.09 -10.69 15.24
C SER A 127 -25.57 -12.15 15.28
N LYS A 128 -26.58 -12.44 16.10
CA LYS A 128 -27.10 -13.81 16.28
C LYS A 128 -27.60 -14.44 14.97
N ASN A 129 -28.02 -13.61 14.02
CA ASN A 129 -28.53 -14.00 12.71
C ASN A 129 -27.45 -13.94 11.61
N PHE A 130 -26.18 -13.72 11.94
CA PHE A 130 -25.10 -13.64 10.95
C PHE A 130 -25.06 -14.88 10.04
N PHE A 131 -24.96 -16.07 10.65
CA PHE A 131 -24.85 -17.33 9.91
C PHE A 131 -26.14 -17.70 9.15
N GLU A 132 -27.28 -17.16 9.54
CA GLU A 132 -28.54 -17.33 8.81
C GLU A 132 -28.60 -16.40 7.59
N LYS A 133 -28.40 -15.09 7.80
CA LYS A 133 -28.49 -14.07 6.76
C LYS A 133 -27.40 -14.23 5.69
N ILE A 134 -26.22 -14.71 6.06
CA ILE A 134 -25.14 -14.94 5.11
C ILE A 134 -25.45 -16.06 4.09
N GLU A 135 -26.39 -16.95 4.41
CA GLU A 135 -26.88 -17.98 3.50
C GLU A 135 -28.18 -17.59 2.77
N SER A 136 -28.71 -16.38 3.03
CA SER A 136 -29.91 -15.86 2.38
C SER A 136 -29.74 -15.84 0.86
N LYS A 137 -30.82 -16.17 0.15
CA LYS A 137 -30.88 -16.02 -1.32
C LYS A 137 -30.82 -14.55 -1.73
N GLN A 138 -31.25 -13.63 -0.86
CA GLN A 138 -31.17 -12.20 -1.15
C GLN A 138 -29.75 -11.69 -0.90
N TRP A 139 -29.08 -11.26 -1.98
CA TRP A 139 -27.71 -10.75 -1.89
C TRP A 139 -27.58 -9.51 -1.00
N LYS A 140 -28.66 -8.74 -0.83
CA LYS A 140 -28.70 -7.57 0.05
C LYS A 140 -28.57 -7.97 1.52
N ASP A 141 -29.24 -9.04 1.95
CA ASP A 141 -29.13 -9.57 3.31
C ASP A 141 -27.69 -10.03 3.60
N ARG A 142 -27.08 -10.73 2.64
CA ARG A 142 -25.66 -11.16 2.73
C ARG A 142 -24.71 -9.97 2.82
N LYS A 143 -24.97 -8.94 2.00
CA LYS A 143 -24.18 -7.71 1.99
C LYS A 143 -24.27 -6.99 3.34
N GLU A 144 -25.48 -6.82 3.86
CA GLU A 144 -25.75 -6.13 5.13
C GLU A 144 -24.94 -6.75 6.28
N VAL A 145 -25.02 -8.07 6.48
CA VAL A 145 -24.28 -8.72 7.57
C VAL A 145 -22.77 -8.71 7.38
N LEU A 146 -22.29 -8.65 6.13
CA LEU A 146 -20.86 -8.49 5.85
C LEU A 146 -20.39 -7.06 6.11
N ASP A 147 -21.20 -6.04 5.81
CA ASP A 147 -20.91 -4.64 6.13
C ASP A 147 -20.85 -4.44 7.66
N ASP A 148 -21.78 -5.06 8.39
CA ASP A 148 -21.79 -5.05 9.86
C ASP A 148 -20.52 -5.71 10.42
N LEU A 149 -20.14 -6.89 9.90
CA LEU A 149 -18.90 -7.57 10.28
C LEU A 149 -17.66 -6.71 9.95
N LEU A 150 -17.62 -6.09 8.77
CA LEU A 150 -16.49 -5.24 8.38
C LEU A 150 -16.37 -4.03 9.31
N THR A 151 -17.50 -3.43 9.69
CA THR A 151 -17.55 -2.32 10.65
C THR A 151 -17.02 -2.78 12.01
N LEU A 152 -17.47 -3.94 12.50
CA LEU A 152 -17.01 -4.52 13.75
C LEU A 152 -15.49 -4.76 13.76
N LEU A 153 -14.94 -5.33 12.68
CA LEU A 153 -13.50 -5.58 12.53
C LEU A 153 -12.67 -4.29 12.41
N THR A 154 -13.22 -3.26 11.78
CA THR A 154 -12.53 -1.97 11.63
C THR A 154 -12.51 -1.17 12.93
N GLN A 155 -13.59 -1.24 13.71
CA GLN A 155 -13.67 -0.62 15.04
C GLN A 155 -12.83 -1.36 16.09
N ASN A 156 -12.61 -2.66 15.89
CA ASN A 156 -11.88 -3.52 16.83
C ASN A 156 -10.75 -4.23 16.07
N PRO A 157 -9.68 -3.50 15.69
CA PRO A 157 -8.63 -4.03 14.82
C PRO A 157 -7.73 -5.08 15.48
N LYS A 158 -7.88 -5.34 16.78
CA LYS A 158 -7.18 -6.42 17.52
C LYS A 158 -8.18 -7.48 18.02
N PRO A 159 -8.56 -8.46 17.18
CA PRO A 159 -9.32 -9.62 17.62
C PRO A 159 -8.49 -10.47 18.61
N THR A 160 -9.14 -11.07 19.61
CA THR A 160 -8.44 -11.98 20.52
C THR A 160 -8.03 -13.27 19.81
N SER A 161 -6.76 -13.67 19.96
CA SER A 161 -6.15 -14.80 19.25
C SER A 161 -6.53 -16.19 19.77
N ASP A 162 -7.18 -16.28 20.93
CA ASP A 162 -7.60 -17.51 21.60
C ASP A 162 -8.88 -18.13 21.02
N ASN A 163 -9.63 -17.37 20.22
CA ASN A 163 -10.89 -17.79 19.64
C ASN A 163 -10.71 -18.63 18.36
N ASP A 164 -11.66 -19.54 18.12
CA ASP A 164 -11.72 -20.33 16.88
C ASP A 164 -12.45 -19.57 15.76
N TYR A 165 -11.67 -18.97 14.86
CA TYR A 165 -12.17 -18.26 13.67
C TYR A 165 -12.44 -19.18 12.47
N SER A 166 -12.26 -20.49 12.59
CA SER A 166 -12.30 -21.44 11.45
C SER A 166 -13.62 -21.38 10.69
N GLU A 167 -14.77 -21.35 11.39
CA GLU A 167 -16.08 -21.31 10.73
C GLU A 167 -16.33 -19.95 10.04
N LEU A 168 -15.92 -18.85 10.67
CA LEU A 168 -16.04 -17.51 10.08
C LEU A 168 -15.21 -17.40 8.79
N VAL A 169 -13.94 -17.81 8.85
CA VAL A 169 -13.03 -17.81 7.69
C VAL A 169 -13.56 -18.71 6.58
N LYS A 170 -14.09 -19.88 6.92
CA LYS A 170 -14.70 -20.83 5.97
C LYS A 170 -15.91 -20.22 5.24
N VAL A 171 -16.79 -19.54 5.96
CA VAL A 171 -17.95 -18.84 5.37
C VAL A 171 -17.49 -17.71 4.44
N LEU A 172 -16.55 -16.86 4.88
CA LEU A 172 -16.04 -15.76 4.05
C LEU A 172 -15.37 -16.26 2.77
N LYS A 173 -14.54 -17.32 2.86
CA LYS A 173 -13.95 -17.98 1.69
C LYS A 173 -15.00 -18.52 0.73
N LYS A 174 -16.07 -19.16 1.24
CA LYS A 174 -17.17 -19.69 0.42
C LYS A 174 -17.82 -18.58 -0.39
N ILE A 175 -18.01 -17.40 0.20
CA ILE A 175 -18.58 -16.23 -0.49
C ILE A 175 -17.61 -15.70 -1.55
N VAL A 176 -16.35 -15.50 -1.21
CA VAL A 176 -15.35 -15.01 -2.18
C VAL A 176 -15.25 -15.95 -3.38
N ALA A 177 -15.29 -17.26 -3.15
CA ALA A 177 -15.19 -18.27 -4.20
C ALA A 177 -16.46 -18.41 -5.06
N LYS A 178 -17.66 -18.38 -4.44
CA LYS A 178 -18.90 -18.86 -5.10
C LYS A 178 -19.98 -17.80 -5.27
N ASP A 179 -19.92 -16.65 -4.59
CA ASP A 179 -20.98 -15.65 -4.70
C ASP A 179 -20.91 -14.94 -6.05
N SER A 180 -22.05 -14.91 -6.75
CA SER A 180 -22.18 -14.27 -8.06
C SER A 180 -22.24 -12.74 -7.98
N ASN A 181 -22.59 -12.19 -6.82
CA ASN A 181 -22.75 -10.75 -6.64
C ASN A 181 -21.42 -10.09 -6.22
N ILE A 182 -20.83 -9.31 -7.13
CA ILE A 182 -19.50 -8.70 -6.93
C ILE A 182 -19.42 -7.81 -5.66
N PRO A 183 -20.39 -6.92 -5.37
CA PRO A 183 -20.39 -6.18 -4.10
C PRO A 183 -20.25 -7.06 -2.85
N VAL A 184 -20.93 -8.21 -2.79
CA VAL A 184 -20.86 -9.15 -1.66
C VAL A 184 -19.47 -9.77 -1.56
N VAL A 185 -18.90 -10.18 -2.70
CA VAL A 185 -17.52 -10.72 -2.79
C VAL A 185 -16.49 -9.71 -2.29
N LEU A 186 -16.62 -8.44 -2.69
CA LEU A 186 -15.70 -7.38 -2.28
C LEU A 186 -15.69 -7.18 -0.76
N ILE A 187 -16.86 -7.15 -0.11
CA ILE A 187 -16.92 -6.93 1.34
C ILE A 187 -16.42 -8.16 2.08
N ALA A 188 -16.74 -9.38 1.63
CA ALA A 188 -16.19 -10.60 2.22
C ALA A 188 -14.65 -10.65 2.15
N ALA A 189 -14.07 -10.24 1.02
CA ALA A 189 -12.62 -10.13 0.88
C ALA A 189 -12.03 -9.08 1.83
N LYS A 190 -12.68 -7.92 2.00
CA LYS A 190 -12.27 -6.90 2.99
C LYS A 190 -12.33 -7.41 4.43
N CYS A 191 -13.34 -8.21 4.78
CA CYS A 191 -13.40 -8.86 6.10
C CYS A 191 -12.22 -9.81 6.33
N LEU A 192 -11.84 -10.60 5.31
CA LEU A 192 -10.64 -11.45 5.38
C LEU A 192 -9.37 -10.61 5.54
N THR A 193 -9.23 -9.49 4.83
CA THR A 193 -8.12 -8.54 4.99
C THR A 193 -8.05 -8.01 6.42
N ALA A 194 -9.17 -7.57 6.99
CA ALA A 194 -9.22 -7.01 8.35
C ALA A 194 -8.89 -8.07 9.41
N LEU A 195 -9.41 -9.30 9.26
CA LEU A 195 -9.05 -10.43 10.13
C LEU A 195 -7.56 -10.75 10.06
N ALA A 196 -6.97 -10.79 8.86
CA ALA A 196 -5.56 -11.10 8.70
C ALA A 196 -4.65 -10.02 9.33
N LYS A 197 -4.98 -8.73 9.13
CA LYS A 197 -4.27 -7.60 9.77
C LYS A 197 -4.38 -7.64 11.29
N GLY A 198 -5.55 -8.01 11.83
CA GLY A 198 -5.78 -8.05 13.28
C GLY A 198 -5.18 -9.26 13.98
N LEU A 199 -5.24 -10.44 13.37
CA LEU A 199 -4.72 -11.68 13.96
C LEU A 199 -3.20 -11.84 13.78
N ARG A 200 -2.59 -11.11 12.84
CA ARG A 200 -1.16 -11.14 12.54
C ARG A 200 -0.67 -12.60 12.45
N LYS A 201 0.32 -12.98 13.26
CA LYS A 201 1.02 -14.28 13.27
C LYS A 201 0.10 -15.48 13.46
N THR A 202 -1.07 -15.27 14.05
CA THR A 202 -2.05 -16.35 14.29
C THR A 202 -2.91 -16.64 13.06
N PHE A 203 -2.97 -15.72 12.09
CA PHE A 203 -3.68 -15.92 10.83
C PHE A 203 -3.00 -16.94 9.89
N LYS A 204 -1.72 -17.28 10.12
CA LYS A 204 -0.95 -18.24 9.32
C LYS A 204 -1.66 -19.59 9.11
N ASN A 205 -2.50 -20.01 10.06
CA ASN A 205 -3.29 -21.25 9.98
C ASN A 205 -4.33 -21.22 8.84
N TYR A 206 -4.77 -20.03 8.45
CA TYR A 206 -5.77 -19.80 7.41
C TYR A 206 -5.16 -19.29 6.10
N ALA A 207 -4.00 -18.62 6.20
CA ALA A 207 -3.37 -17.83 5.16
C ALA A 207 -3.30 -18.52 3.78
N ILE A 208 -2.74 -19.73 3.71
CA ILE A 208 -2.58 -20.46 2.43
C ILE A 208 -3.93 -20.62 1.74
N SER A 209 -4.92 -21.08 2.49
CA SER A 209 -6.24 -21.39 1.94
C SER A 209 -7.06 -20.15 1.56
N VAL A 210 -6.75 -18.99 2.16
CA VAL A 210 -7.35 -17.70 1.81
C VAL A 210 -6.69 -17.16 0.53
N ILE A 211 -5.36 -17.22 0.45
CA ILE A 211 -4.60 -16.80 -0.73
C ILE A 211 -5.03 -17.60 -1.97
N GLU A 212 -5.17 -18.93 -1.85
CA GLU A 212 -5.65 -19.80 -2.94
C GLU A 212 -7.02 -19.33 -3.48
N VAL A 213 -7.98 -19.09 -2.59
CA VAL A 213 -9.32 -18.63 -2.96
C VAL A 213 -9.30 -17.25 -3.61
N CYS A 214 -8.48 -16.33 -3.09
CA CYS A 214 -8.34 -14.99 -3.66
C CYS A 214 -7.71 -15.03 -5.06
N LEU A 215 -6.67 -15.84 -5.26
CA LEU A 215 -6.01 -16.02 -6.55
C LEU A 215 -6.95 -16.64 -7.59
N ASP A 216 -7.76 -17.62 -7.21
CA ASP A 216 -8.79 -18.18 -8.09
C ASP A 216 -9.84 -17.14 -8.49
N ARG A 217 -10.19 -16.23 -7.57
CA ARG A 217 -11.17 -15.16 -7.83
C ARG A 217 -10.60 -14.00 -8.66
N CYS A 218 -9.28 -13.83 -8.73
CA CYS A 218 -8.60 -12.82 -9.57
C CYS A 218 -8.81 -13.01 -11.09
N ARG A 219 -9.54 -14.03 -11.53
CA ARG A 219 -10.00 -14.17 -12.93
C ARG A 219 -11.01 -13.06 -13.34
N GLU A 220 -11.56 -12.32 -12.37
CA GLU A 220 -12.38 -11.14 -12.61
C GLU A 220 -11.54 -9.99 -13.20
N LYS A 221 -12.06 -9.30 -14.23
CA LYS A 221 -11.30 -8.27 -14.97
C LYS A 221 -11.39 -6.85 -14.38
N LYS A 222 -12.23 -6.65 -13.36
CA LYS A 222 -12.48 -5.34 -12.78
C LYS A 222 -11.33 -4.95 -11.85
N THR A 223 -10.67 -3.82 -12.13
CA THR A 223 -9.52 -3.32 -11.35
C THR A 223 -9.80 -3.26 -9.85
N ASN A 224 -10.94 -2.69 -9.44
CA ASN A 224 -11.34 -2.61 -8.03
C ASN A 224 -11.43 -4.00 -7.35
N VAL A 225 -11.89 -5.03 -8.08
CA VAL A 225 -11.95 -6.40 -7.54
C VAL A 225 -10.55 -6.97 -7.36
N ILE A 226 -9.68 -6.78 -8.34
CA ILE A 226 -8.28 -7.21 -8.28
C ILE A 226 -7.55 -6.52 -7.12
N GLU A 227 -7.76 -5.21 -6.92
CA GLU A 227 -7.15 -4.45 -5.82
C GLU A 227 -7.54 -4.99 -4.45
N VAL A 228 -8.83 -5.23 -4.21
CA VAL A 228 -9.31 -5.77 -2.93
C VAL A 228 -8.82 -7.19 -2.69
N LEU A 229 -8.80 -8.04 -3.71
CA LEU A 229 -8.27 -9.41 -3.59
C LEU A 229 -6.75 -9.41 -3.38
N ARG A 230 -6.02 -8.50 -4.02
CA ARG A 230 -4.58 -8.32 -3.80
C ARG A 230 -4.32 -7.90 -2.36
N GLU A 231 -5.08 -6.95 -1.83
CA GLU A 231 -4.94 -6.51 -0.44
C GLU A 231 -5.19 -7.66 0.54
N ALA A 232 -6.18 -8.50 0.28
CA ALA A 232 -6.43 -9.70 1.09
C ALA A 232 -5.26 -10.68 1.04
N CYS A 233 -4.67 -10.92 -0.14
CA CYS A 233 -3.46 -11.74 -0.27
C CYS A 233 -2.25 -11.12 0.45
N GLU A 234 -2.04 -9.80 0.32
CA GLU A 234 -0.95 -9.08 0.98
C GLU A 234 -1.11 -9.13 2.51
N ALA A 235 -2.33 -8.98 3.02
CA ALA A 235 -2.60 -9.07 4.45
C ALA A 235 -2.47 -10.50 4.99
N ALA A 236 -2.75 -11.53 4.19
CA ALA A 236 -2.60 -12.93 4.59
C ALA A 236 -1.14 -13.44 4.50
N TYR A 237 -0.29 -12.80 3.70
CA TYR A 237 1.09 -13.22 3.43
C TYR A 237 2.09 -12.53 4.36
N PRO A 238 3.14 -13.24 4.80
CA PRO A 238 3.14 -13.87 6.12
C PRO A 238 2.80 -12.84 7.21
N ALA A 239 1.52 -12.84 7.60
CA ALA A 239 1.04 -12.24 8.83
C ALA A 239 1.55 -13.03 10.03
#